data_AF-A0A349B865-F1
#
_entry.id   AF-A0A349B865-F1
#
_cell.length_a   1.000
_cell.length_b   1.000
_cell.length_c   1.000
_cell.angle_alpha   90.00
_cell.angle_beta   90.00
_cell.angle_gamma   90.00
#
_symmetry.space_group_name_H-M   'P 1'
#
loop_
_entity.id
_entity.type
_entity.pdbx_description
1 polymer ?
#
loop_
_entity_poly.entity_id
_entity_poly.type
_entity_poly.pdbx_seq_one_letter_code
_entity_poly.pdbx_strand_id
1 'polypeptide(L)' 'MDESPDRPLSAIVIAAGHGTRMRSERPKPLHVLVGKPMVLWVLDALADCDVDRVAVVIGHGG' A
#
# COMPACT_ATOMS: atom_id res chain seq x y z
N MET A 1 1.23 35.54 2.51
CA MET A 1 0.26 34.52 2.04
C MET A 1 1.13 33.50 1.30
N ASP A 2 1.32 32.33 1.89
CA ASP A 2 2.12 31.25 1.33
C ASP A 2 1.26 30.55 0.25
N GLU A 3 1.30 31.08 -0.98
CA GLU A 3 0.91 30.33 -2.17
C GLU A 3 2.10 29.48 -2.60
N SER A 4 2.31 28.36 -1.91
CA SER A 4 3.06 27.26 -2.50
C SER A 4 2.19 26.64 -3.60
N PRO A 5 2.72 26.39 -4.82
CA PRO A 5 1.93 25.80 -5.89
C PRO A 5 1.32 24.49 -5.42
N ASP A 6 0.09 24.20 -5.85
CA ASP A 6 -0.60 22.95 -5.56
C ASP A 6 0.27 21.79 -6.05
N ARG A 7 0.98 21.14 -5.12
CA ARG A 7 1.95 20.10 -5.45
C ARG A 7 1.22 18.77 -5.36
N PRO A 8 1.15 18.01 -6.46
CA PRO A 8 0.44 16.74 -6.46
C PRO A 8 1.03 15.81 -5.41
N LEU A 9 0.18 15.25 -4.55
CA LEU A 9 0.58 14.35 -3.48
C LEU A 9 0.72 12.94 -4.04
N SER A 10 1.81 12.26 -3.69
CA SER A 10 2.04 10.87 -4.09
C SER A 10 2.30 9.99 -2.87
N ALA A 11 1.80 8.77 -2.91
CA ALA A 11 1.98 7.77 -1.86
C ALA A 11 2.78 6.57 -2.35
N ILE A 12 3.59 5.99 -1.47
CA ILE A 12 4.36 4.78 -1.72
C ILE A 12 4.00 3.74 -0.65
N VAL A 13 3.42 2.61 -1.08
CA VAL A 13 3.10 1.47 -0.22
C VAL A 13 4.21 0.43 -0.35
N ILE A 14 4.98 0.23 0.73
CA ILE A 14 6.08 -0.74 0.74
C ILE A 14 5.55 -2.12 1.12
N ALA A 15 5.33 -2.96 0.12
CA ALA A 15 4.79 -4.32 0.24
C ALA A 15 5.85 -5.42 0.00
N ALA A 16 7.12 -5.06 -0.15
CA ALA A 16 8.21 -5.95 -0.59
C ALA A 16 8.85 -6.85 0.50
N GLY A 17 8.21 -7.01 1.66
CA GLY A 17 8.76 -7.79 2.77
C GLY A 17 8.60 -9.30 2.59
N HIS A 18 9.61 -10.09 2.95
CA HIS A 18 9.62 -11.55 2.79
C HIS A 18 8.54 -12.29 3.62
N GLY A 19 7.95 -11.66 4.64
CA GLY A 19 6.83 -12.25 5.39
C GLY A 19 7.15 -13.53 6.17
N THR A 20 8.43 -13.83 6.49
CA THR A 20 8.86 -15.12 7.07
C THR A 20 8.15 -15.53 8.35
N ARG A 21 7.74 -14.56 9.19
CA ARG A 21 6.99 -14.82 10.42
C ARG A 21 5.53 -15.24 10.18
N MET A 22 5.00 -15.03 8.97
CA MET A 22 3.66 -15.49 8.59
C MET A 22 3.60 -17.01 8.40
N ARG A 23 4.75 -17.67 8.16
CA ARG A 23 4.86 -19.13 7.94
C ARG A 23 3.83 -19.64 6.90
N SER A 24 3.74 -18.93 5.79
CA SER A 24 2.74 -19.14 4.73
C SER A 24 3.40 -18.88 3.39
N GLU A 25 3.02 -19.65 2.36
CA GLU A 25 3.48 -19.46 0.99
C GLU A 25 2.81 -18.23 0.34
N ARG A 26 1.68 -17.77 0.89
CA ARG A 26 1.01 -16.56 0.43
C ARG A 26 1.83 -15.33 0.87
N PRO A 27 2.09 -14.33 0.00
CA PRO A 27 2.71 -13.08 0.43
C PRO A 27 1.91 -12.40 1.55
N LYS A 28 2.60 -11.78 2.52
CA LYS A 28 1.94 -11.07 3.64
C LYS A 28 0.86 -10.08 3.17
N PRO A 29 1.10 -9.20 2.18
CA PRO A 29 0.11 -8.21 1.74
C PRO A 29 -1.17 -8.82 1.15
N LEU A 30 -1.10 -10.05 0.65
CA LEU A 30 -2.22 -10.77 0.04
C LEU A 30 -3.01 -11.62 1.05
N HIS A 31 -2.58 -11.71 2.31
CA HIS A 31 -3.37 -12.38 3.33
C HIS A 31 -4.70 -11.65 3.56
N VAL A 32 -5.78 -12.42 3.58
CA VAL A 32 -7.14 -11.91 3.73
C VAL A 32 -7.42 -11.58 5.20
N LEU A 33 -7.86 -10.35 5.44
CA LEU A 33 -8.36 -9.86 6.71
C LEU A 33 -9.81 -9.43 6.52
N VAL A 34 -10.73 -10.08 7.23
CA VAL A 34 -12.18 -9.77 7.17
C VAL A 34 -12.71 -9.77 5.72
N GLY A 35 -12.32 -10.79 4.93
CA GLY A 35 -12.77 -10.95 3.54
C GLY A 35 -12.01 -10.13 2.49
N LYS A 36 -11.07 -9.25 2.89
CA LYS A 36 -10.30 -8.40 1.98
C LYS A 36 -8.77 -8.56 2.17
N PRO A 37 -7.97 -8.70 1.09
CA PRO A 37 -6.51 -8.72 1.20
C PRO A 37 -5.96 -7.50 1.95
N MET A 38 -4.97 -7.71 2.82
CA MET A 38 -4.37 -6.68 3.68
C MET A 38 -3.97 -5.41 2.92
N VAL A 39 -3.35 -5.55 1.74
CA VAL A 39 -2.91 -4.41 0.92
C VAL A 39 -4.06 -3.51 0.47
N LEU A 40 -5.24 -4.09 0.21
CA LEU A 40 -6.37 -3.31 -0.27
C LEU A 40 -6.95 -2.41 0.81
N TRP A 41 -6.80 -2.75 2.10
CA TRP A 41 -7.19 -1.84 3.19
C TRP A 41 -6.33 -0.57 3.19
N VAL A 42 -5.04 -0.68 2.85
CA VAL A 42 -4.15 0.48 2.71
C VAL A 42 -4.53 1.32 1.49
N LEU A 43 -4.85 0.67 0.37
CA LEU A 43 -5.24 1.35 -0.85
C LEU A 43 -6.59 2.06 -0.71
N ASP A 44 -7.56 1.49 -0.01
CA ASP A 44 -8.82 2.18 0.33
C ASP A 44 -8.55 3.44 1.14
N ALA A 45 -7.73 3.33 2.19
CA ALA A 45 -7.42 4.48 3.04
C ALA A 45 -6.69 5.60 2.26
N LEU A 46 -5.88 5.24 1.25
CA LEU A 46 -5.26 6.21 0.34
C LEU A 46 -6.24 6.79 -0.67
N ALA A 47 -7.32 6.08 -1.02
CA ALA A 47 -8.36 6.59 -1.90
C ALA A 47 -9.19 7.71 -1.24
N ASP A 48 -9.28 7.70 0.09
CA ASP A 48 -9.89 8.77 0.89
C ASP A 48 -8.93 9.98 1.10
N CYS A 49 -7.67 9.86 0.66
CA CYS A 49 -6.70 10.95 0.66
C CYS A 49 -6.63 11.58 -0.73
N ASP A 50 -6.36 12.89 -0.79
CA ASP A 50 -6.14 13.64 -2.04
C ASP A 50 -4.76 13.30 -2.64
N VAL A 51 -4.57 12.05 -3.02
CA VAL A 51 -3.32 11.48 -3.55
C VAL A 51 -3.49 11.27 -5.05
N ASP A 52 -2.71 12.00 -5.85
CA ASP A 52 -2.71 11.89 -7.31
C ASP A 52 -2.16 10.55 -7.81
N ARG A 53 -1.18 9.99 -7.09
CA ARG A 53 -0.51 8.76 -7.51
C ARG A 53 -0.14 7.87 -6.34
N VAL A 54 -0.43 6.58 -6.50
CA VAL A 54 0.00 5.54 -5.56
C VAL A 54 0.92 4.57 -6.29
N ALA A 55 2.12 4.34 -5.73
CA ALA A 55 3.03 3.30 -6.17
C ALA A 55 3.11 2.21 -5.10
N VAL A 56 2.94 0.94 -5.50
CA VAL A 56 3.12 -0.20 -4.61
C VAL A 56 4.45 -0.86 -4.94
N VAL A 57 5.35 -0.89 -3.98
CA VAL A 57 6.65 -1.54 -4.12
C VAL A 57 6.51 -3.01 -3.73
N ILE A 58 6.70 -3.88 -4.71
CA ILE A 58 6.59 -5.33 -4.55
C ILE A 58 7.97 -5.99 -4.51
N GLY A 59 8.03 -7.19 -3.94
CA GLY A 59 9.28 -7.91 -3.70
C GLY A 59 9.08 -9.42 -3.78
N HIS A 60 9.57 -10.14 -2.78
CA HIS A 60 9.46 -11.60 -2.74
C HIS A 60 8.00 -12.08 -2.83
N GLY A 61 7.68 -12.83 -3.89
CA GLY A 61 6.34 -13.39 -4.11
C GLY A 61 5.33 -12.42 -4.74
N GLY A 62 5.75 -11.20 -5.10
CA GLY A 62 4.94 -10.18 -5.77
C GLY A 62 4.25 -9.18 -4.86
#